data_AF-A0A3D2VBT4-F1
#
_entry.id   AF-A0A3D2VBT4-F1
#
_cell.length_a   1.000
_cell.length_b   1.000
_cell.length_c   1.000
_cell.angle_alpha   90.00
_cell.angle_beta   90.00
_cell.angle_gamma   90.00
#
_symmetry.space_group_name_H-M   'P 1'
#
loop_
_entity.id
_entity.type
_entity.pdbx_description
1 polymer ?
#
loop_
_entity_poly.entity_id
_entity_poly.type
_entity_poly.pdbx_seq_one_letter_code
_entity_poly.pdbx_strand_id
1 'polypeptide(L)'
;MTAHPPSSAEIVIIGGGVIGCSTAYHLAKNTNKEVILLEKDTITSGTTWHAAGAVGQLRNSANITRLLGHSVELYEALEKETGQSTGWVRNGSIRLACNIDRRREFERAATIAHSFGLEFDII
;
A
#
# COMPACT_ATOMS: atom_id res chain seq x y z
N MET A 1 -23.03 11.30 5.42
CA MET A 1 -22.57 11.82 4.10
C MET A 1 -23.22 13.18 3.92
N THR A 2 -22.44 14.24 3.76
CA THR A 2 -23.00 15.57 3.51
C THR A 2 -23.50 15.62 2.06
N ALA A 3 -24.76 16.00 1.86
CA ALA A 3 -25.38 16.04 0.53
C ALA A 3 -24.72 17.07 -0.41
N HIS A 4 -23.94 18.01 0.14
CA HIS A 4 -23.21 19.03 -0.59
C HIS A 4 -21.77 19.13 -0.06
N PRO A 5 -20.76 19.12 -0.94
CA PRO A 5 -19.40 19.49 -0.53
C PRO A 5 -19.37 20.97 -0.11
N PRO A 6 -18.47 21.37 0.79
CA PRO A 6 -18.31 22.78 1.14
C PRO A 6 -17.86 23.59 -0.09
N SER A 7 -18.08 24.90 -0.05
CA SER A 7 -17.76 25.82 -1.14
C SER A 7 -16.26 25.94 -1.43
N SER A 8 -15.41 25.56 -0.49
CA SER A 8 -13.94 25.60 -0.59
C SER A 8 -13.32 24.59 0.36
N ALA A 9 -12.10 24.15 0.06
CA ALA A 9 -11.25 23.36 0.93
C ALA A 9 -9.77 23.64 0.63
N GLU A 10 -8.88 23.39 1.58
CA GLU A 10 -7.43 23.53 1.36
C GLU A 10 -6.88 22.42 0.45
N ILE A 11 -7.36 21.19 0.62
CA ILE A 11 -6.96 20.05 -0.20
C ILE A 11 -8.19 19.24 -0.61
N VAL A 12 -8.30 19.00 -1.92
CA VAL A 12 -9.32 18.12 -2.50
C VAL A 12 -8.65 16.91 -3.16
N ILE A 13 -9.05 15.72 -2.74
CA ILE A 13 -8.63 14.43 -3.29
C ILE A 13 -9.77 13.88 -4.14
N ILE A 14 -9.46 13.51 -5.37
CA ILE A 14 -10.44 12.95 -6.31
C ILE A 14 -10.18 11.45 -6.47
N GLY A 15 -11.16 10.64 -6.05
CA GLY A 15 -11.13 9.18 -6.10
C GLY A 15 -11.00 8.55 -4.71
N GLY A 16 -11.99 7.75 -4.32
CA GLY A 16 -12.08 6.99 -3.09
C GLY A 16 -11.53 5.57 -3.17
N GLY A 17 -10.53 5.34 -4.03
CA GLY A 17 -9.75 4.09 -4.01
C GLY A 17 -8.71 4.10 -2.88
N VAL A 18 -7.99 2.98 -2.70
CA VAL A 18 -6.99 2.82 -1.63
C VAL A 18 -5.94 3.93 -1.61
N ILE A 19 -5.50 4.42 -2.78
CA ILE A 19 -4.52 5.51 -2.88
C ILE A 19 -5.11 6.83 -2.40
N GLY A 20 -6.34 7.16 -2.80
CA GLY A 20 -7.01 8.38 -2.38
C GLY A 20 -7.30 8.39 -0.88
N CYS A 21 -7.82 7.28 -0.35
CA CYS A 21 -8.05 7.11 1.08
C CYS A 21 -6.75 7.16 1.89
N SER A 22 -5.68 6.49 1.44
CA SER A 22 -4.36 6.54 2.09
C SER A 22 -3.78 7.95 2.08
N THR A 23 -3.90 8.67 0.95
CA THR A 23 -3.47 10.06 0.84
C THR A 23 -4.25 10.96 1.80
N ALA A 24 -5.58 10.80 1.88
CA ALA A 24 -6.43 11.54 2.80
C ALA A 24 -6.04 11.28 4.26
N TYR A 25 -5.85 10.01 4.62
CA TYR A 25 -5.41 9.58 5.94
C TYR A 25 -4.07 10.23 6.34
N HIS A 26 -3.06 10.17 5.47
CA HIS A 26 -1.75 10.75 5.78
C HIS A 26 -1.78 12.28 5.85
N LEU A 27 -2.54 12.95 4.99
CA LEU A 27 -2.67 14.40 5.05
C LEU A 27 -3.44 14.85 6.29
N ALA A 28 -4.55 14.20 6.62
CA ALA A 28 -5.32 14.51 7.82
C ALA A 28 -4.54 14.24 9.11
N LYS A 29 -3.67 13.22 9.13
CA LYS A 29 -2.87 12.85 10.30
C LYS A 29 -1.62 13.72 10.49
N ASN A 30 -0.95 14.08 9.40
CA ASN A 30 0.37 14.74 9.45
C ASN A 30 0.29 16.25 9.20
N THR A 31 -0.89 16.78 8.92
CA THR A 31 -1.09 18.21 8.66
C THR A 31 -2.34 18.70 9.40
N ASN A 32 -2.41 20.01 9.65
CA ASN A 32 -3.60 20.65 10.23
C ASN A 32 -4.54 21.20 9.13
N LYS A 33 -4.47 20.66 7.91
CA LYS A 33 -5.22 21.17 6.77
C LYS A 33 -6.59 20.52 6.66
N GLU A 34 -7.56 21.29 6.16
CA GLU A 34 -8.85 20.74 5.74
C GLU A 34 -8.67 19.86 4.48
N VAL A 35 -8.99 18.57 4.62
CA VAL A 35 -8.88 17.58 3.54
C VAL A 35 -10.26 17.04 3.20
N ILE A 36 -10.63 17.10 1.92
CA ILE A 36 -11.87 16.55 1.40
C ILE A 36 -11.55 15.49 0.37
N LEU A 37 -12.19 14.32 0.51
CA LEU A 37 -12.16 13.26 -0.49
C LEU A 37 -13.51 13.21 -1.21
N LEU A 38 -13.45 13.27 -2.54
CA LEU A 38 -14.59 13.14 -3.42
C LEU A 38 -14.50 11.81 -4.17
N GLU A 39 -15.55 10.99 -4.02
CA GLU A 39 -15.73 9.77 -4.80
C GLU A 39 -17.05 9.91 -5.58
N LYS A 40 -17.04 9.48 -6.84
CA LYS A 40 -18.20 9.54 -7.73
C LYS A 40 -19.30 8.58 -7.26
N ASP A 41 -18.92 7.41 -6.76
CA ASP A 41 -19.83 6.35 -6.33
C ASP A 41 -19.55 5.99 -4.86
N THR A 42 -19.27 4.72 -4.57
CA THR A 42 -18.97 4.20 -3.24
C THR A 42 -17.46 4.08 -3.06
N ILE A 43 -16.98 4.32 -1.84
CA ILE A 43 -15.56 4.10 -1.49
C ILE A 43 -15.14 2.68 -1.91
N THR A 44 -13.96 2.57 -2.53
CA THR A 44 -13.36 1.36 -3.14
C THR A 44 -14.00 0.81 -4.43
N SER A 45 -15.09 1.39 -4.95
CA SER A 45 -15.85 0.88 -6.11
C SER A 45 -15.06 0.72 -7.42
N GLY A 46 -13.88 1.33 -7.53
CA GLY A 46 -12.95 1.16 -8.66
C GLY A 46 -12.13 -0.14 -8.59
N THR A 47 -10.83 -0.08 -8.83
CA THR A 47 -9.99 -1.30 -8.84
C THR A 47 -9.69 -1.87 -7.45
N THR A 48 -10.00 -1.12 -6.40
CA THR A 48 -9.67 -1.48 -5.02
C THR A 48 -10.52 -2.65 -4.52
N TRP A 49 -11.83 -2.67 -4.78
CA TRP A 49 -12.71 -3.72 -4.25
C TRP A 49 -12.39 -5.11 -4.81
N HIS A 50 -11.95 -5.19 -6.07
CA HIS A 50 -11.68 -6.46 -6.75
C HIS A 50 -10.19 -6.86 -6.72
N ALA A 51 -9.36 -6.15 -5.95
CA ALA A 51 -7.95 -6.50 -5.79
C ALA A 51 -7.82 -7.79 -4.97
N ALA A 52 -6.92 -8.69 -5.39
CA ALA A 52 -6.70 -9.96 -4.69
C ALA A 52 -6.04 -9.82 -3.30
N GLY A 53 -5.54 -8.63 -2.95
CA GLY A 53 -4.95 -8.36 -1.64
C GLY A 53 -3.50 -8.85 -1.43
N ALA A 54 -2.79 -9.27 -2.49
CA ALA A 54 -1.40 -9.69 -2.37
C ALA A 54 -0.45 -8.49 -2.16
N VAL A 55 0.29 -8.49 -1.05
CA VAL A 55 1.21 -7.40 -0.68
C VAL A 55 2.65 -7.88 -0.76
N GLY A 56 3.38 -7.48 -1.81
CA GLY A 56 4.79 -7.79 -2.00
C GLY A 56 5.67 -6.55 -1.97
N GLN A 57 6.75 -6.55 -1.18
CA GLN A 57 7.57 -5.37 -0.89
C GLN A 57 8.66 -5.09 -1.93
N LEU A 58 9.39 -6.13 -2.38
CA LEU A 58 10.56 -5.95 -3.25
C LEU A 58 10.19 -5.39 -4.63
N ARG A 59 10.84 -4.30 -5.03
CA ARG A 59 10.83 -3.72 -6.39
C ARG A 59 12.26 -3.37 -6.81
N ASN A 60 12.42 -3.09 -8.10
CA ASN A 60 13.71 -2.70 -8.68
C ASN A 60 14.20 -1.31 -8.22
N SER A 61 13.34 -0.53 -7.55
CA SER A 61 13.66 0.79 -7.03
C SER A 61 13.68 0.78 -5.50
N ALA A 62 14.77 1.27 -4.91
CA ALA A 62 14.93 1.39 -3.46
C ALA A 62 13.79 2.19 -2.81
N ASN A 63 13.38 3.30 -3.44
CA ASN A 63 12.35 4.18 -2.89
C ASN A 63 10.98 3.50 -2.89
N ILE A 64 10.67 2.75 -3.94
CA ILE A 64 9.41 2.01 -4.01
C ILE A 64 9.42 0.85 -3.02
N THR A 65 10.55 0.14 -2.88
CA THR A 65 10.68 -0.93 -1.88
C THR A 65 10.44 -0.40 -0.46
N ARG A 66 11.03 0.75 -0.11
CA ARG A 66 10.80 1.40 1.19
C ARG A 66 9.34 1.83 1.39
N LEU A 67 8.71 2.40 0.36
CA LEU A 67 7.29 2.78 0.40
C LEU A 67 6.38 1.57 0.67
N LEU A 68 6.68 0.43 0.03
CA LEU A 68 5.91 -0.80 0.24
C LEU A 68 6.18 -1.42 1.60
N GLY A 69 7.41 -1.34 2.12
CA GLY A 69 7.72 -1.71 3.51
C GLY A 69 6.89 -0.92 4.52
N HIS A 70 6.87 0.41 4.39
CA HIS A 70 6.02 1.28 5.21
C HIS A 70 4.52 0.94 5.06
N SER A 71 4.07 0.54 3.87
CA SER A 71 2.67 0.13 3.65
C SER A 71 2.32 -1.11 4.48
N VAL A 72 3.23 -2.09 4.57
CA VAL A 72 3.06 -3.28 5.40
C VAL A 72 3.00 -2.92 6.88
N GLU A 73 3.91 -2.06 7.35
CA GLU A 73 3.91 -1.56 8.74
C GLU A 73 2.60 -0.82 9.07
N LEU A 74 2.10 -0.02 8.13
CA LEU A 74 0.84 0.70 8.28
C LEU A 74 -0.36 -0.26 8.42
N TYR A 75 -0.43 -1.32 7.62
CA TYR A 75 -1.54 -2.30 7.71
C TYR A 75 -1.63 -2.97 9.08
N GLU A 76 -0.50 -3.16 9.77
CA GLU A 76 -0.44 -3.69 11.13
C GLU A 76 -0.83 -2.66 12.19
N ALA A 77 -0.48 -1.39 11.98
CA ALA A 77 -0.80 -0.33 12.91
C ALA A 77 -2.26 0.12 12.84
N LEU A 78 -2.89 0.05 11.65
CA LEU A 78 -4.21 0.63 11.39
C LEU A 78 -5.31 0.04 12.27
N GLU A 79 -5.31 -1.27 12.52
CA GLU A 79 -6.32 -1.90 13.37
C GLU A 79 -6.23 -1.38 14.81
N LYS A 80 -5.00 -1.25 15.33
CA LYS A 80 -4.76 -0.70 16.66
C LYS A 80 -5.16 0.77 16.76
N GLU A 81 -4.94 1.54 15.69
CA GLU A 81 -5.20 2.97 15.66
C GLU A 81 -6.69 3.31 15.50
N THR A 82 -7.40 2.56 14.65
CA THR A 82 -8.77 2.89 14.23
C THR A 82 -9.83 1.99 14.87
N GLY A 83 -9.42 0.87 15.47
CA GLY A 83 -10.32 -0.19 15.94
C GLY A 83 -10.97 -1.01 14.81
N GLN A 84 -10.66 -0.70 13.55
CA GLN A 84 -11.19 -1.41 12.38
C GLN A 84 -10.17 -2.42 11.88
N SER A 85 -10.54 -3.71 11.87
CA SER A 85 -9.63 -4.73 11.34
C SER A 85 -9.35 -4.54 9.85
N THR A 86 -8.08 -4.70 9.48
CA THR A 86 -7.60 -4.64 8.09
C THR A 86 -7.62 -5.99 7.40
N GLY A 87 -7.80 -7.10 8.15
CA GLY A 87 -7.67 -8.46 7.62
C GLY A 87 -6.25 -8.82 7.16
N TRP A 88 -5.23 -8.04 7.56
CA TRP A 88 -3.85 -8.25 7.16
C TRP A 88 -3.27 -9.55 7.77
N VAL A 89 -2.68 -10.38 6.92
CA VAL A 89 -2.00 -11.62 7.32
C VAL A 89 -0.60 -11.64 6.72
N ARG A 90 0.43 -11.57 7.57
CA ARG A 90 1.83 -11.62 7.16
C ARG A 90 2.33 -13.07 7.04
N ASN A 91 1.92 -13.76 5.97
CA ASN A 91 2.29 -15.16 5.72
C ASN A 91 3.44 -15.35 4.69
N GLY A 92 4.10 -14.27 4.29
CA GLY A 92 5.21 -14.31 3.34
C GLY A 92 4.78 -14.61 1.89
N SER A 93 5.75 -14.89 1.02
CA SER A 93 5.48 -15.24 -0.38
C SER A 93 6.57 -16.15 -0.93
N ILE A 94 6.18 -17.12 -1.77
CA ILE A 94 7.11 -18.04 -2.44
C ILE A 94 7.06 -17.77 -3.94
N ARG A 95 8.23 -17.70 -4.58
CA ARG A 95 8.36 -17.58 -6.03
C ARG A 95 9.08 -18.81 -6.58
N LEU A 96 8.53 -19.41 -7.63
CA LEU A 96 9.07 -20.64 -8.22
C LEU A 96 10.03 -20.33 -9.38
N ALA A 97 11.23 -20.92 -9.34
CA ALA A 97 12.19 -20.89 -10.44
C ALA A 97 12.14 -22.20 -11.22
N CYS A 98 11.48 -22.20 -12.38
CA CYS A 98 11.31 -23.40 -13.21
C CYS A 98 12.44 -23.60 -14.24
N ASN A 99 13.44 -22.72 -14.27
CA ASN A 99 14.61 -22.82 -15.15
C ASN A 99 15.80 -22.03 -14.59
N ILE A 100 16.98 -22.21 -15.20
CA ILE A 100 18.23 -21.59 -14.76
C ILE A 100 18.22 -20.07 -14.85
N ASP A 101 17.57 -19.50 -15.86
CA ASP A 101 17.53 -18.05 -16.04
C ASP A 101 16.65 -17.39 -14.98
N ARG A 102 15.55 -18.03 -14.60
CA ARG A 102 14.70 -17.59 -13.49
C ARG A 102 15.44 -17.69 -12.14
N ARG A 103 16.24 -18.74 -11.94
CA ARG A 103 17.08 -18.86 -10.74
C ARG A 103 18.09 -17.70 -10.66
N ARG A 104 18.77 -17.39 -11.76
CA ARG A 104 19.70 -16.25 -11.86
C ARG A 104 19.02 -14.90 -11.59
N GLU A 105 17.78 -14.75 -12.05
CA GLU A 105 16.96 -13.57 -11.73
C GLU A 105 16.73 -13.45 -10.22
N PHE A 106 16.43 -14.56 -9.54
CA PHE A 106 16.21 -14.56 -8.09
C PHE A 106 17.50 -14.35 -7.29
N GLU A 107 18.65 -14.85 -7.75
CA GLU A 107 19.96 -14.56 -7.14
C GLU A 107 20.29 -13.06 -7.17
N ARG A 108 19.96 -12.38 -8.28
CA ARG A 108 20.06 -10.92 -8.37
C ARG A 108 19.05 -10.23 -7.45
N ALA A 109 17.80 -10.72 -7.43
CA ALA A 109 16.76 -10.16 -6.58
C ALA A 109 17.09 -10.29 -5.09
N ALA A 110 17.68 -11.41 -4.65
CA ALA A 110 18.15 -11.63 -3.28
C ALA A 110 19.23 -10.60 -2.89
N THR A 111 20.19 -10.35 -3.78
CA THR A 111 21.21 -9.32 -3.57
C THR A 111 20.58 -7.94 -3.37
N ILE A 112 19.60 -7.58 -4.20
CA ILE A 112 18.88 -6.31 -4.09
C ILE A 112 18.05 -6.26 -2.79
N ALA A 113 17.35 -7.33 -2.46
CA ALA A 113 16.55 -7.43 -1.24
C ALA A 113 17.40 -7.20 0.01
N HIS A 114 18.52 -7.89 0.13
CA HIS A 114 19.46 -7.73 1.23
C HIS A 114 20.03 -6.31 1.30
N SER A 115 20.32 -5.68 0.16
CA SER A 115 20.77 -4.28 0.12
C SER A 115 19.73 -3.28 0.67
N PHE A 116 18.45 -3.68 0.70
CA PHE A 116 17.36 -2.90 1.26
C PHE A 116 16.88 -3.42 2.63
N GLY A 117 17.59 -4.38 3.22
CA GLY A 117 17.24 -4.96 4.53
C GLY A 117 16.03 -5.89 4.52
N LEU A 118 15.63 -6.39 3.35
CA LEU A 118 14.55 -7.38 3.22
C LEU A 118 15.12 -8.79 3.25
N GLU A 119 14.45 -9.68 3.98
CA GLU A 119 14.71 -11.11 3.97
C GLU A 119 14.29 -11.71 2.61
N PHE A 120 15.22 -12.41 1.96
CA PHE A 120 14.97 -13.14 0.71
C PHE A 120 15.88 -14.36 0.65
N ASP A 121 15.32 -15.51 1.00
CA ASP A 121 16.05 -16.77 0.96
C ASP A 121 15.78 -17.56 -0.32
N ILE A 122 16.86 -18.14 -0.86
CA ILE A 122 16.79 -19.10 -1.96
C ILE A 122 16.96 -20.49 -1.34
N ILE A 123 15.90 -21.29 -1.44
CA ILE A 123 15.81 -22.67 -0.93
C ILE A 123 16.06 -23.65 -2.08
#